data_AF-A0A5B8MKR8-F1
#
_entry.id   AF-A0A5B8MKR8-F1
#
_cell.length_a   1.000
_cell.length_b   1.000
_cell.length_c   1.000
_cell.angle_alpha   90.00
_cell.angle_beta   90.00
_cell.angle_gamma   90.00
#
_symmetry.space_group_name_H-M   'P 1'
#
loop_
_entity.id
_entity.type
_entity.pdbx_description
1 polymer ?
#
loop_
_entity_poly.entity_id
_entity_poly.type
_entity_poly.pdbx_seq_one_letter_code
_entity_poly.pdbx_strand_id
1 'polypeptide(L)'
;MITIYYWAAMKKFQGRGFPIALALEFAGVPYEVLGNDDLPESFCFAVPIVKLSTGQLMSQTPMIMDVLGSEFGLGGSTPAEKVDCKQLLLDFNDMFDEVQKDGKWTAENGRQDKWFALVEKRLQASKFLVSSEITVADLHAFWFASWFSEMSEVSAVKKLTTNGVQIFP
;
A
#
# COMPACT_ATOMS: atom_id res chain seq x y z
N MET A 1 14.96 14.29 -1.81
CA MET A 1 14.61 13.29 -0.77
C MET A 1 13.10 13.20 -0.72
N ILE A 2 12.54 12.00 -0.58
CA ILE A 2 11.09 11.81 -0.44
C ILE A 2 10.71 12.04 1.03
N THR A 3 9.60 12.72 1.30
CA THR A 3 9.07 12.90 2.66
C THR A 3 7.67 12.30 2.74
N ILE A 4 7.43 11.41 3.71
CA ILE A 4 6.10 10.89 4.05
C ILE A 4 5.57 11.66 5.26
N TYR A 5 4.37 12.23 5.14
CA TYR A 5 3.62 12.81 6.24
C TYR A 5 2.51 11.84 6.66
N TYR A 6 2.53 11.38 7.91
CA TYR A 6 1.52 10.46 8.43
C TYR A 6 1.27 10.65 9.92
N TRP A 7 0.19 10.02 10.41
CA TRP A 7 -0.16 10.02 11.82
C TRP A 7 1.02 9.59 12.70
N ALA A 8 1.35 10.44 13.69
CA ALA A 8 2.44 10.22 14.64
C ALA A 8 3.79 9.83 13.99
N ALA A 9 4.06 10.32 12.78
CA ALA A 9 5.25 9.99 11.99
C ALA A 9 5.48 8.47 11.84
N MET A 10 4.41 7.67 11.75
CA MET A 10 4.44 6.20 11.71
C MET A 10 5.12 5.52 12.92
N LYS A 11 5.38 6.24 14.02
CA LYS A 11 6.06 5.67 15.21
C LYS A 11 5.14 4.86 16.11
N LYS A 12 3.83 5.11 16.04
CA LYS A 12 2.81 4.38 16.80
C LYS A 12 1.97 3.48 15.91
N PHE A 13 1.63 3.96 14.72
CA PHE A 13 0.75 3.30 13.77
C PHE A 13 1.21 3.53 12.34
N GLN A 14 1.45 2.46 11.58
CA GLN A 14 1.95 2.59 10.20
C GLN A 14 0.83 2.66 9.15
N GLY A 15 -0.28 1.93 9.36
CA GLY A 15 -1.50 2.03 8.56
C GLY A 15 -1.26 2.10 7.05
N ARG A 16 -1.99 3.01 6.39
CA ARG A 16 -1.89 3.29 4.94
C ARG A 16 -0.55 3.91 4.51
N GLY A 17 0.31 4.31 5.45
CA GLY A 17 1.69 4.75 5.20
C GLY A 17 2.67 3.59 4.97
N PHE A 18 2.34 2.40 5.49
CA PHE A 18 3.18 1.21 5.36
C PHE A 18 3.55 0.82 3.92
N PRO A 19 2.60 0.67 2.97
CA PRO A 19 2.94 0.25 1.61
C PRO A 19 3.83 1.28 0.89
N ILE A 20 3.72 2.56 1.26
CA ILE A 20 4.53 3.65 0.69
C ILE A 20 5.98 3.51 1.14
N ALA A 21 6.21 3.35 2.45
CA ALA A 21 7.54 3.12 2.99
C ALA A 21 8.14 1.83 2.39
N LEU A 22 7.35 0.75 2.32
CA LEU A 22 7.80 -0.52 1.74
C LEU A 22 8.24 -0.39 0.27
N ALA A 23 7.52 0.40 -0.55
CA ALA A 23 7.91 0.67 -1.93
C ALA A 23 9.24 1.45 -2.04
N LEU A 24 9.45 2.43 -1.16
CA LEU A 24 10.69 3.22 -1.14
C LEU A 24 11.89 2.36 -0.68
N GLU A 25 11.70 1.53 0.35
CA GLU A 25 12.72 0.56 0.81
C GLU A 25 13.07 -0.44 -0.29
N PHE A 26 12.06 -1.01 -0.96
CA PHE A 26 12.28 -1.96 -2.05
C PHE A 26 13.02 -1.32 -3.23
N ALA A 27 12.73 -0.05 -3.53
CA ALA A 27 13.43 0.73 -4.55
C ALA A 27 14.82 1.25 -4.11
N GLY A 28 15.22 1.08 -2.85
CA GLY A 28 16.46 1.64 -2.31
C GLY A 28 16.47 3.18 -2.25
N VAL A 29 15.30 3.80 -2.15
CA VAL A 29 15.14 5.26 -2.15
C VAL A 29 15.10 5.79 -0.72
N PRO A 30 16.02 6.68 -0.32
CA PRO A 30 15.99 7.26 1.01
C PRO A 30 14.82 8.22 1.19
N TYR A 31 14.17 8.11 2.35
CA TYR A 31 13.03 8.93 2.74
C TYR A 31 13.08 9.29 4.22
N GLU A 32 12.29 10.30 4.58
CA GLU A 32 12.00 10.64 5.97
C GLU A 32 10.49 10.52 6.23
N VAL A 33 10.13 10.34 7.50
CA VAL A 33 8.73 10.32 7.94
C VAL A 33 8.52 11.40 8.99
N LEU A 34 7.59 12.30 8.70
CA LEU A 34 7.20 13.42 9.55
C LEU A 34 5.74 13.25 10.02
N GLY A 35 5.38 13.99 11.08
CA GLY A 35 4.01 14.02 11.57
C GLY A 35 3.10 14.78 10.61
N ASN A 36 1.79 14.49 10.67
CA ASN A 36 0.79 15.29 9.96
C ASN A 36 0.81 16.78 10.41
N ASP A 37 1.27 17.06 11.63
CA ASP A 37 1.39 18.43 12.17
C ASP A 37 2.57 19.20 11.55
N ASP A 38 3.53 18.49 10.92
CA ASP A 38 4.67 19.07 10.20
C ASP A 38 4.36 19.36 8.71
N LEU A 39 3.12 19.08 8.27
CA LEU A 39 2.71 19.24 6.89
C LEU A 39 2.61 20.75 6.52
N PRO A 40 3.26 21.20 5.44
CA PRO A 40 3.10 22.56 4.95
C PRO A 40 1.70 22.79 4.35
N GLU A 41 1.31 24.05 4.20
CA GLU A 41 0.08 24.42 3.50
C GLU A 41 0.04 23.80 2.09
N SER A 42 -1.08 23.13 1.77
CA SER A 42 -1.21 22.38 0.52
C SER A 42 -2.67 22.13 0.15
N PHE A 43 -2.91 21.65 -1.07
CA PHE A 43 -4.21 21.16 -1.52
C PHE A 43 -4.49 19.71 -1.09
N CYS A 44 -3.59 19.09 -0.35
CA CYS A 44 -3.79 17.73 0.16
C CYS A 44 -4.67 17.77 1.42
N PHE A 45 -5.51 16.75 1.61
CA PHE A 45 -6.46 16.70 2.72
C PHE A 45 -6.07 15.65 3.77
N ALA A 46 -6.21 14.36 3.44
CA ALA A 46 -5.99 13.28 4.38
C ALA A 46 -4.62 12.62 4.18
N VAL A 47 -3.94 12.31 5.28
CA VAL A 47 -2.70 11.52 5.27
C VAL A 47 -3.00 10.04 4.93
N PRO A 48 -2.10 9.32 4.23
CA PRO A 48 -0.72 9.71 3.92
C PRO A 48 -0.60 10.76 2.82
N ILE A 49 0.37 11.65 3.01
CA ILE A 49 0.79 12.63 2.01
C ILE A 49 2.28 12.41 1.75
N VAL A 50 2.68 12.45 0.48
CA VAL A 50 4.07 12.34 0.06
C VAL A 50 4.52 13.62 -0.63
N LYS A 51 5.68 14.13 -0.23
CA LYS A 51 6.43 15.14 -0.97
C LYS A 51 7.47 14.46 -1.84
N LEU A 52 7.36 14.66 -3.15
CA LEU A 52 8.34 14.19 -4.12
C LEU A 52 9.63 15.01 -4.05
N SER A 53 10.68 14.50 -4.68
CA SER A 53 11.97 15.20 -4.81
C SER A 53 11.85 16.57 -5.50
N THR A 54 10.81 16.73 -6.34
CA THR A 54 10.43 17.97 -7.03
C THR A 54 9.73 18.99 -6.13
N GLY A 55 9.40 18.64 -4.89
CA GLY A 55 8.65 19.47 -3.95
C GLY A 55 7.13 19.36 -4.09
N GLN A 56 6.62 18.63 -5.10
CA GLN A 56 5.19 18.39 -5.27
C GLN A 56 4.63 17.50 -4.15
N LEU A 57 3.43 17.83 -3.68
CA LEU A 57 2.72 17.08 -2.63
C LEU A 57 1.55 16.31 -3.26
N MET A 58 1.36 15.07 -2.81
CA MET A 58 0.24 14.22 -3.22
C MET A 58 -0.31 13.42 -2.03
N SER A 59 -1.64 13.28 -1.98
CA SER A 59 -2.36 12.41 -1.06
C SER A 59 -2.95 11.20 -1.78
N GLN A 60 -3.65 10.33 -1.06
CA GLN A 60 -4.29 9.08 -1.53
C GLN A 60 -3.29 7.95 -1.80
N THR A 61 -3.34 6.90 -0.99
CA THR A 61 -2.40 5.77 -1.07
C THR A 61 -2.32 5.14 -2.46
N PRO A 62 -3.43 4.86 -3.18
CA PRO A 62 -3.32 4.32 -4.54
C PRO A 62 -2.60 5.25 -5.52
N MET A 63 -2.89 6.56 -5.46
CA MET A 63 -2.23 7.56 -6.31
C MET A 63 -0.73 7.67 -5.99
N ILE A 64 -0.39 7.71 -4.71
CA ILE A 64 1.01 7.73 -4.26
C ILE A 64 1.75 6.51 -4.80
N MET A 65 1.20 5.31 -4.61
CA MET A 65 1.83 4.06 -5.06
C MET A 65 1.99 4.00 -6.58
N ASP A 66 1.02 4.49 -7.35
CA ASP A 66 1.12 4.56 -8.82
C ASP A 66 2.26 5.50 -9.29
N VAL A 67 2.37 6.67 -8.65
CA VAL A 67 3.45 7.63 -8.94
C VAL A 67 4.81 7.05 -8.59
N LEU A 68 4.98 6.51 -7.38
CA LEU A 68 6.25 5.90 -6.95
C LEU A 68 6.60 4.69 -7.82
N GLY A 69 5.60 3.89 -8.21
CA GLY A 69 5.79 2.77 -9.12
C GLY A 69 6.30 3.21 -10.48
N SER A 70 5.77 4.32 -11.01
CA SER A 70 6.24 4.90 -12.26
C SER A 70 7.65 5.51 -12.13
N GLU A 71 7.93 6.21 -11.03
CA GLU A 71 9.20 6.91 -10.81
C GLU A 71 10.38 5.94 -10.59
N PHE A 72 10.13 4.81 -9.93
CA PHE A 72 11.19 3.87 -9.53
C PHE A 72 11.14 2.51 -10.26
N GLY A 73 10.37 2.42 -11.35
CA GLY A 73 10.35 1.20 -12.18
C GLY A 73 9.62 0.01 -11.54
N LEU A 74 8.71 0.26 -10.61
CA LEU A 74 7.89 -0.75 -9.93
C LEU A 74 6.44 -0.81 -10.43
N GLY A 75 6.10 -0.07 -11.49
CA GLY A 75 4.75 0.01 -12.06
C GLY A 75 4.46 -0.97 -13.20
N GLY A 76 5.29 -1.98 -13.41
CA GLY A 76 5.23 -2.88 -14.58
C GLY A 76 5.97 -2.33 -15.81
N SER A 77 6.38 -3.25 -16.68
CA SER A 77 7.22 -2.97 -17.85
C SER A 77 6.42 -2.68 -19.12
N THR A 78 5.20 -3.21 -19.24
CA THR A 78 4.34 -3.01 -20.41
C THR A 78 3.17 -2.06 -20.14
N PRO A 79 2.54 -1.47 -21.18
CA PRO A 79 1.32 -0.68 -21.00
C PRO A 79 0.19 -1.45 -20.32
N ALA A 80 0.04 -2.75 -20.59
CA ALA A 80 -0.95 -3.61 -19.96
C ALA A 80 -0.67 -3.79 -18.46
N GLU A 81 0.57 -4.12 -18.10
CA GLU A 81 0.99 -4.28 -16.69
C GLU A 81 0.82 -2.99 -15.89
N LYS A 82 1.07 -1.82 -16.51
CA LYS A 82 0.84 -0.51 -15.86
C LYS A 82 -0.62 -0.27 -15.54
N VAL A 83 -1.53 -0.67 -16.43
CA VAL A 83 -2.98 -0.59 -16.18
C VAL A 83 -3.39 -1.57 -15.09
N ASP A 84 -2.88 -2.81 -15.14
CA ASP A 84 -3.14 -3.82 -14.12
C ASP A 84 -2.63 -3.41 -12.73
N CYS A 85 -1.46 -2.78 -12.64
CA CYS A 85 -0.96 -2.21 -11.39
C CYS A 85 -1.95 -1.19 -10.83
N LYS A 86 -2.37 -0.21 -11.64
CA LYS A 86 -3.33 0.82 -11.21
C LYS A 86 -4.65 0.22 -10.74
N GLN A 87 -5.18 -0.77 -11.47
CA GLN A 87 -6.41 -1.46 -11.09
C GLN A 87 -6.25 -2.14 -9.73
N LEU A 88 -5.17 -2.90 -9.52
CA LEU A 88 -4.95 -3.59 -8.25
C LEU A 88 -4.75 -2.65 -7.07
N LEU A 89 -4.09 -1.50 -7.28
CA LEU A 89 -3.96 -0.48 -6.24
C LEU A 89 -5.33 0.05 -5.78
N LEU A 90 -6.30 0.15 -6.71
CA LEU A 90 -7.69 0.54 -6.40
C LEU A 90 -8.47 -0.63 -5.78
N ASP A 91 -8.32 -1.85 -6.31
CA ASP A 91 -8.99 -3.05 -5.79
C ASP A 91 -8.61 -3.30 -4.32
N PHE A 92 -7.33 -3.27 -3.97
CA PHE A 92 -6.90 -3.45 -2.57
C PHE A 92 -7.34 -2.29 -1.66
N ASN A 93 -7.48 -1.08 -2.21
CA ASN A 93 -8.04 0.04 -1.47
C ASN A 93 -9.52 -0.17 -1.16
N ASP A 94 -10.29 -0.68 -2.11
CA ASP A 94 -11.70 -1.04 -1.92
C ASP A 94 -11.85 -2.23 -0.96
N MET A 95 -11.01 -3.25 -1.09
CA MET A 95 -10.99 -4.39 -0.16
C MET A 95 -10.72 -3.93 1.29
N PHE A 96 -9.74 -3.04 1.48
CA PHE A 96 -9.46 -2.44 2.79
C PHE A 96 -10.65 -1.65 3.34
N ASP A 97 -11.35 -0.89 2.51
CA ASP A 97 -12.53 -0.12 2.94
C ASP A 97 -13.76 -1.01 3.20
N GLU A 98 -13.91 -2.12 2.49
CA GLU A 98 -15.01 -3.07 2.64
C GLU A 98 -14.85 -3.93 3.89
N VAL A 99 -13.64 -4.41 4.22
CA VAL A 99 -13.40 -5.24 5.41
C VAL A 99 -13.68 -4.50 6.73
N GLN A 100 -13.62 -3.16 6.72
CA GLN A 100 -13.92 -2.32 7.88
C GLN A 100 -15.39 -1.93 8.02
N LYS A 101 -16.25 -2.32 7.07
CA LYS A 101 -17.67 -1.94 7.06
C LYS A 101 -18.54 -3.16 7.35
N ASP A 102 -19.25 -3.09 8.47
CA ASP A 102 -20.23 -4.11 8.86
C ASP A 102 -21.18 -4.44 7.70
N GLY A 103 -21.35 -5.74 7.43
CA GLY A 103 -22.25 -6.24 6.38
C GLY A 103 -21.71 -6.18 4.94
N LYS A 104 -20.54 -5.56 4.69
CA LYS A 104 -19.92 -5.56 3.35
C LYS A 104 -18.98 -6.73 3.09
N TRP A 105 -18.37 -7.25 4.13
CA TRP A 105 -17.41 -8.36 4.04
C TRP A 105 -17.90 -9.54 4.89
N THR A 106 -18.91 -10.27 4.39
CA THR A 106 -19.50 -11.42 5.11
C THR A 106 -19.59 -12.65 4.23
N ALA A 107 -19.69 -13.83 4.85
CA ALA A 107 -19.83 -15.08 4.11
C ALA A 107 -21.13 -15.11 3.28
N GLU A 108 -22.21 -14.51 3.78
CA GLU A 108 -23.54 -14.54 3.16
C GLU A 108 -23.60 -13.74 1.86
N ASN A 109 -22.82 -12.67 1.73
CA ASN A 109 -22.83 -11.83 0.53
C ASN A 109 -21.80 -12.30 -0.53
N GLY A 110 -20.96 -13.28 -0.20
CA GLY A 110 -19.93 -13.85 -1.06
C GLY A 110 -18.91 -12.83 -1.59
N ARG A 111 -18.80 -11.65 -0.98
CA ARG A 111 -17.96 -10.55 -1.45
C ARG A 111 -16.49 -10.84 -1.22
N GLN A 112 -16.17 -11.42 -0.06
CA GLN A 112 -14.84 -11.89 0.29
C GLN A 112 -14.31 -12.89 -0.75
N ASP A 113 -15.10 -13.92 -1.07
CA ASP A 113 -14.70 -14.97 -2.02
C ASP A 113 -14.45 -14.41 -3.43
N LYS A 114 -15.24 -13.43 -3.87
CA LYS A 114 -15.05 -12.77 -5.17
C LYS A 114 -13.72 -12.01 -5.25
N TRP A 115 -13.36 -11.29 -4.19
CA TRP A 115 -12.09 -10.58 -4.14
C TRP A 115 -10.90 -11.54 -4.11
N PHE A 116 -10.95 -12.58 -3.28
CA PHE A 116 -9.87 -13.57 -3.22
C PHE A 116 -9.75 -14.39 -4.52
N ALA A 117 -10.86 -14.74 -5.16
CA ALA A 117 -10.83 -15.42 -6.46
C ALA A 117 -10.17 -14.55 -7.56
N LEU A 118 -10.33 -13.23 -7.51
CA LEU A 118 -9.62 -12.31 -8.42
C LEU A 118 -8.11 -12.35 -8.19
N VAL A 119 -7.68 -12.29 -6.92
CA VAL A 119 -6.26 -12.35 -6.53
C VAL A 119 -5.65 -13.70 -6.92
N GLU A 120 -6.31 -14.81 -6.63
CA GLU A 120 -5.87 -16.16 -7.00
C GLU A 120 -5.73 -16.31 -8.52
N LYS A 121 -6.71 -15.84 -9.29
CA LYS A 121 -6.65 -15.90 -10.76
C LYS A 121 -5.43 -15.18 -11.32
N ARG A 122 -5.05 -14.04 -10.71
CA ARG A 122 -3.84 -13.31 -11.11
C ARG A 122 -2.56 -14.07 -10.76
N LEU A 123 -2.49 -14.64 -9.55
CA LEU A 123 -1.35 -15.47 -9.10
C LEU A 123 -1.22 -16.81 -9.86
N GLN A 124 -2.30 -17.31 -10.46
CA GLN A 124 -2.24 -18.46 -11.37
C GLN A 124 -1.69 -18.07 -12.75
N ALA A 125 -1.93 -16.83 -13.19
CA ALA A 125 -1.50 -16.34 -14.49
C ALA A 125 -0.04 -15.86 -14.50
N SER A 126 0.52 -15.49 -13.35
CA SER A 126 1.85 -14.92 -13.23
C SER A 126 2.48 -15.23 -11.87
N LYS A 127 3.81 -15.11 -11.76
CA LYS A 127 4.54 -15.37 -10.50
C LYS A 127 4.15 -14.41 -9.38
N PHE A 128 3.89 -13.15 -9.72
CA PHE A 128 3.35 -12.11 -8.85
C PHE A 128 2.05 -11.56 -9.45
N LEU A 129 1.39 -10.63 -8.77
CA LEU A 129 0.02 -10.22 -9.12
C LEU A 129 -0.13 -9.61 -10.52
N VAL A 130 0.94 -9.03 -11.04
CA VAL A 130 0.95 -8.38 -12.36
C VAL A 130 1.94 -9.03 -13.31
N SER A 131 3.15 -9.37 -12.85
CA SER A 131 4.26 -9.80 -13.72
C SER A 131 5.15 -10.85 -13.06
N SER A 132 6.24 -11.25 -13.71
CA SER A 132 7.25 -12.12 -13.10
C SER A 132 8.13 -11.41 -12.07
N GLU A 133 8.07 -10.08 -12.02
CA GLU A 133 8.76 -9.21 -11.07
C GLU A 133 7.80 -8.56 -10.08
N ILE A 134 8.33 -8.16 -8.93
CA ILE A 134 7.57 -7.45 -7.88
C ILE A 134 7.20 -6.06 -8.37
N THR A 135 5.96 -5.68 -8.14
CA THR A 135 5.41 -4.35 -8.46
C THR A 135 4.81 -3.68 -7.23
N VAL A 136 4.44 -2.40 -7.36
CA VAL A 136 3.69 -1.68 -6.32
C VAL A 136 2.34 -2.34 -5.99
N ALA A 137 1.76 -3.12 -6.91
CA ALA A 137 0.56 -3.90 -6.62
C ALA A 137 0.82 -5.00 -5.58
N ASP A 138 1.95 -5.69 -5.67
CA ASP A 138 2.35 -6.73 -4.72
C ASP A 138 2.65 -6.15 -3.33
N LEU A 139 3.28 -4.99 -3.28
CA LEU A 139 3.59 -4.30 -2.01
C LEU A 139 2.33 -3.77 -1.33
N HIS A 140 1.36 -3.27 -2.12
CA HIS A 140 0.05 -2.86 -1.61
C HIS A 140 -0.76 -4.07 -1.13
N ALA A 141 -0.72 -5.18 -1.88
CA ALA A 141 -1.35 -6.43 -1.49
C ALA A 141 -0.76 -6.99 -0.19
N PHE A 142 0.57 -6.93 -0.05
CA PHE A 142 1.25 -7.36 1.18
C PHE A 142 0.78 -6.55 2.39
N TRP A 143 0.61 -5.23 2.24
CA TRP A 143 0.02 -4.40 3.29
C TRP A 143 -1.42 -4.82 3.64
N PHE A 144 -2.29 -4.97 2.62
CA PHE A 144 -3.66 -5.40 2.82
C PHE A 144 -3.72 -6.76 3.53
N ALA A 145 -2.90 -7.70 3.07
CA ALA A 145 -2.87 -9.05 3.62
C ALA A 145 -2.31 -9.03 5.06
N SER A 146 -1.32 -8.20 5.35
CA SER A 146 -0.81 -7.98 6.72
C SER A 146 -1.90 -7.47 7.66
N TRP A 147 -2.84 -6.65 7.16
CA TRP A 147 -4.01 -6.17 7.91
C TRP A 147 -5.03 -7.27 8.24
N PHE A 148 -5.08 -8.33 7.43
CA PHE A 148 -5.91 -9.48 7.73
C PHE A 148 -5.29 -10.22 8.93
N SER A 149 -6.07 -10.40 9.99
CA SER A 149 -5.64 -10.80 11.35
C SER A 149 -4.79 -12.08 11.46
N GLU A 150 -4.70 -12.86 10.39
CA GLU A 150 -3.93 -14.10 10.32
C GLU A 150 -2.48 -13.91 9.84
N MET A 151 -2.11 -12.71 9.35
CA MET A 151 -0.75 -12.45 8.81
C MET A 151 0.24 -11.88 9.84
N SER A 152 -0.16 -11.65 11.09
CA SER A 152 0.75 -11.36 12.21
C SER A 152 1.82 -12.44 12.39
N GLU A 153 1.57 -13.64 11.88
CA GLU A 153 2.48 -14.78 11.99
C GLU A 153 3.60 -14.81 10.95
N VAL A 154 3.52 -14.00 9.89
CA VAL A 154 4.52 -13.92 8.81
C VAL A 154 5.82 -13.30 9.33
N SER A 155 6.96 -13.93 9.04
CA SER A 155 8.27 -13.55 9.61
C SER A 155 8.71 -12.11 9.26
N ALA A 156 8.37 -11.60 8.08
CA ALA A 156 8.64 -10.21 7.69
C ALA A 156 7.77 -9.21 8.48
N VAL A 157 6.48 -9.52 8.64
CA VAL A 157 5.55 -8.75 9.49
C VAL A 157 6.06 -8.78 10.94
N LYS A 158 6.44 -9.95 11.47
CA LYS A 158 7.05 -10.11 12.79
C LYS A 158 8.32 -9.29 12.97
N LYS A 159 9.24 -9.26 12.00
CA LYS A 159 10.47 -8.46 12.07
C LYS A 159 10.21 -6.94 12.09
N LEU A 160 9.15 -6.49 11.44
CA LEU A 160 8.75 -5.08 11.41
C LEU A 160 7.95 -4.67 12.66
N THR A 161 7.16 -5.58 13.23
CA THR A 161 6.38 -5.36 14.47
C THR A 161 7.16 -5.62 15.77
N THR A 162 8.25 -6.38 15.74
CA THR A 162 9.09 -6.66 16.93
C THR A 162 9.84 -5.44 17.48
N ASN A 163 9.89 -4.33 16.72
CA ASN A 163 10.36 -3.03 17.22
C ASN A 163 9.26 -2.23 17.97
N GLY A 164 8.09 -2.83 18.23
CA GLY A 164 7.03 -2.26 19.05
C GLY A 164 6.13 -1.24 18.34
N VAL A 165 6.27 -1.07 17.03
CA VAL A 165 5.39 -0.22 16.24
C VAL A 165 4.25 -1.06 15.70
N GLN A 166 3.03 -0.70 16.08
CA GLN A 166 1.82 -1.32 15.58
C GLN A 166 1.63 -0.97 14.09
N ILE A 167 1.48 -1.97 13.24
CA ILE A 167 1.00 -1.76 11.87
C ILE A 167 -0.54 -1.55 11.89
N PHE A 168 -1.20 -2.05 12.94
CA PHE A 168 -2.65 -2.14 13.16
C PHE A 168 -3.03 -1.52 14.51
N PRO A 169 -4.17 -0.82 14.65
CA PRO A 169 -4.66 -0.35 15.96
C PRO A 169 -4.84 -1.50 16.95
#